data_AF-A0A957PA80-F1
#
_entry.id   AF-A0A957PA80-F1
#
_cell.length_a   1.000
_cell.length_b   1.000
_cell.length_c   1.000
_cell.angle_alpha   90.00
_cell.angle_beta   90.00
_cell.angle_gamma   90.00
#
_symmetry.space_group_name_H-M   'P 1'
#
loop_
_entity.id
_entity.type
_entity.pdbx_description
1 polymer ?
#
loop_
_entity_poly.entity_id
_entity_poly.type
_entity_poly.pdbx_seq_one_letter_code
_entity_poly.pdbx_strand_id
1 'polypeptide(L)'
;YFPLAMEAFNKVKDTAVMAHADEFETSLYLHLAPERVQMDKAGAGDDVMGEYVSSDSVYSNPVRFNDFWGRWTDLGVHGDATTATAAKGQAIFEAAVTGLVDVVREWQQWPIAERMDQHRGAVQKGIRW
;
A
#
# COMPACT_ATOMS: atom_id res chain seq x y z
N TYR A 1 -2.96 4.01 3.47
CA TYR A 1 -2.21 3.85 4.74
C TYR A 1 -0.80 3.30 4.52
N PHE A 2 -0.56 2.44 3.51
CA PHE A 2 0.79 1.96 3.14
C PHE A 2 1.88 3.05 3.19
N PRO A 3 1.73 4.21 2.51
CA PRO A 3 2.76 5.26 2.58
C PRO A 3 3.02 5.81 3.99
N LEU A 4 1.99 5.86 4.84
CA LEU A 4 2.08 6.36 6.21
C LEU A 4 2.79 5.38 7.15
N ALA A 5 2.74 4.08 6.85
CA ALA A 5 3.42 3.04 7.64
C ALA A 5 4.78 2.62 7.08
N MET A 6 5.12 3.06 5.86
CA MET A 6 6.27 2.57 5.11
C MET A 6 7.61 2.82 5.82
N GLU A 7 7.77 3.98 6.45
CA GLU A 7 8.99 4.29 7.22
C GLU A 7 9.16 3.34 8.41
N ALA A 8 8.08 3.08 9.15
CA ALA A 8 8.11 2.17 10.29
C ALA A 8 8.38 0.73 9.86
N PHE A 9 7.71 0.27 8.80
CA PHE A 9 7.90 -1.09 8.29
C PHE A 9 9.30 -1.32 7.70
N ASN A 10 9.87 -0.34 6.99
CA ASN A 10 11.23 -0.43 6.45
C ASN A 10 12.31 -0.68 7.52
N LYS A 11 12.05 -0.35 8.79
CA LYS A 11 12.97 -0.60 9.92
C LYS A 11 12.91 -2.03 10.44
N VAL A 12 11.84 -2.77 10.14
CA VAL A 12 11.56 -4.08 10.74
C VAL A 12 11.32 -5.19 9.71
N LYS A 13 11.21 -4.85 8.42
CA LYS A 13 10.94 -5.81 7.35
C LYS A 13 12.13 -6.72 7.09
N ASP A 14 11.86 -7.98 6.76
CA ASP A 14 12.87 -8.95 6.34
C ASP A 14 12.88 -9.15 4.82
N THR A 15 11.76 -8.87 4.15
CA THR A 15 11.55 -9.11 2.72
C THR A 15 11.58 -7.81 1.93
N ALA A 16 11.92 -7.91 0.63
CA ALA A 16 12.08 -6.75 -0.24
C ALA A 16 10.77 -6.30 -0.90
N VAL A 17 9.94 -7.28 -1.28
CA VAL A 17 8.68 -7.08 -1.99
C VAL A 17 7.59 -6.74 -1.00
N MET A 18 6.77 -5.75 -1.34
CA MET A 18 5.66 -5.26 -0.51
C MET A 18 4.38 -5.12 -1.35
N ALA A 19 3.81 -6.23 -1.83
CA ALA A 19 2.68 -6.22 -2.75
C ALA A 19 1.40 -6.80 -2.13
N HIS A 20 1.25 -8.13 -2.10
CA HIS A 20 -0.01 -8.76 -1.71
C HIS A 20 0.18 -10.06 -0.94
N ALA A 21 -0.56 -10.20 0.17
CA ALA A 21 -0.52 -11.32 1.10
C ALA A 21 0.92 -11.64 1.56
N ASP A 22 1.76 -10.62 1.60
CA ASP A 22 3.19 -10.67 1.90
C ASP A 22 3.45 -10.48 3.39
N GLU A 23 4.71 -10.23 3.76
CA GLU A 23 5.11 -9.92 5.12
C GLU A 23 4.33 -8.75 5.73
N PHE A 24 4.07 -7.68 4.96
CA PHE A 24 3.42 -6.47 5.45
C PHE A 24 1.96 -6.75 5.81
N GLU A 25 1.18 -7.27 4.85
CA GLU A 25 -0.25 -7.53 5.04
C GLU A 25 -0.47 -8.64 6.08
N THR A 26 0.32 -9.71 6.02
CA THR A 26 0.22 -10.83 6.95
C THR A 26 0.60 -10.41 8.37
N SER A 27 1.65 -9.59 8.54
CA SER A 27 2.02 -9.07 9.86
C SER A 27 0.91 -8.22 10.45
N LEU A 28 0.34 -7.31 9.66
CA LEU A 28 -0.79 -6.48 10.11
C LEU A 28 -2.01 -7.34 10.50
N TYR A 29 -2.34 -8.37 9.72
CA TYR A 29 -3.44 -9.27 10.04
C TYR A 29 -3.17 -10.08 11.31
N LEU A 30 -1.94 -10.58 11.50
CA LEU A 30 -1.52 -11.26 12.73
C LEU A 30 -1.66 -10.38 13.98
N HIS A 31 -1.43 -9.07 13.86
CA HIS A 31 -1.62 -8.14 14.97
C HIS A 31 -3.11 -7.95 15.32
N LEU A 32 -3.96 -7.86 14.30
CA LEU A 32 -5.38 -7.53 14.48
C LEU A 32 -6.26 -8.72 14.85
N ALA A 33 -5.98 -9.89 14.25
CA ALA A 33 -6.78 -11.10 14.39
C ALA A 33 -5.92 -12.35 14.09
N PRO A 34 -4.97 -12.69 14.97
CA PRO A 34 -4.02 -13.79 14.75
C PRO A 34 -4.71 -15.13 14.51
N GLU A 35 -5.89 -15.35 15.10
CA GLU A 35 -6.68 -16.56 14.94
C GLU A 35 -7.22 -16.79 13.52
N ARG A 36 -7.16 -15.77 12.67
CA ARG A 36 -7.61 -15.82 11.27
C ARG A 36 -6.48 -16.05 10.27
N VAL A 37 -5.24 -16.08 10.74
CA VAL A 37 -4.05 -16.29 9.91
C VAL A 37 -3.53 -17.70 10.12
N GLN A 38 -3.57 -18.51 9.07
CA GLN A 38 -3.03 -19.88 9.05
C GLN A 38 -1.54 -19.82 8.69
N MET A 39 -0.69 -19.43 9.64
CA MET A 39 0.75 -19.27 9.39
C MET A 39 1.45 -20.57 8.99
N ASP A 40 0.88 -21.74 9.30
CA ASP A 40 1.33 -23.04 8.81
C ASP A 40 1.22 -23.18 7.27
N LYS A 41 0.44 -22.31 6.63
CA LYS A 41 0.25 -22.24 5.18
C LYS A 41 0.91 -21.02 4.54
N ALA A 42 1.58 -20.18 5.33
CA ALA A 42 2.28 -19.01 4.81
C ALA A 42 3.42 -19.45 3.88
N GLY A 43 3.62 -18.70 2.80
CA GLY A 43 4.65 -19.01 1.81
C GLY A 43 5.11 -17.77 1.06
N ALA A 44 6.17 -17.97 0.28
CA ALA A 44 6.63 -17.01 -0.70
C ALA A 44 5.99 -17.31 -2.06
N GLY A 45 5.65 -16.27 -2.79
CA GLY A 45 5.08 -16.35 -4.14
C GLY A 45 5.34 -15.06 -4.88
N ASP A 46 5.35 -15.14 -6.20
CA ASP A 46 5.49 -13.96 -7.04
C ASP A 46 4.71 -14.20 -8.34
N ASP A 47 4.54 -13.15 -9.14
CA ASP A 47 4.05 -13.28 -10.51
C ASP A 47 5.12 -12.88 -11.54
N VAL A 48 4.70 -12.53 -12.75
CA VAL A 48 5.62 -12.25 -13.85
C VAL A 48 6.21 -10.85 -13.69
N MET A 49 7.47 -10.80 -13.26
CA MET A 49 8.26 -9.58 -13.15
C MET A 49 9.16 -9.37 -14.36
N GLY A 50 9.08 -8.19 -14.97
CA GLY A 50 10.01 -7.72 -15.99
C GLY A 50 10.81 -6.51 -15.52
N GLU A 51 11.75 -6.05 -16.37
CA GLU A 51 12.54 -4.85 -16.11
C GLU A 51 11.67 -3.59 -16.01
N TYR A 52 10.65 -3.48 -16.87
CA TYR A 52 9.78 -2.30 -16.97
C TYR A 52 8.34 -2.54 -16.53
N VAL A 53 7.90 -3.81 -16.52
CA VAL A 53 6.51 -4.19 -16.31
C VAL A 53 6.41 -5.14 -15.13
N SER A 54 5.51 -4.85 -14.20
CA SER A 54 5.12 -5.77 -13.13
C SER A 54 3.63 -5.66 -12.83
N SER A 55 3.10 -6.63 -12.07
CA SER A 55 1.77 -6.48 -11.47
C SER A 55 1.79 -5.69 -10.15
N ASP A 56 2.99 -5.48 -9.60
CA ASP A 56 3.23 -4.86 -8.31
C ASP A 56 2.50 -3.51 -8.20
N SER A 57 1.97 -3.25 -7.01
CA SER A 57 1.29 -1.99 -6.68
C SER A 57 2.27 -0.95 -6.16
N VAL A 58 3.52 -1.32 -5.87
CA VAL A 58 4.58 -0.40 -5.42
C VAL A 58 5.45 0.07 -6.59
N TYR A 59 5.99 1.28 -6.44
CA TYR A 59 6.66 2.12 -7.45
C TYR A 59 7.97 1.56 -8.07
N SER A 60 8.26 0.27 -7.95
CA SER A 60 9.51 -0.34 -8.42
C SER A 60 9.61 -0.37 -9.96
N ASN A 61 8.49 -0.52 -10.66
CA ASN A 61 8.45 -0.57 -12.12
C ASN A 61 7.66 0.62 -12.73
N PRO A 62 8.08 1.13 -13.90
CA PRO A 62 7.42 2.26 -14.57
C PRO A 62 6.07 1.92 -15.21
N VAL A 63 5.76 0.64 -15.44
CA VAL A 63 4.52 0.19 -16.07
C VAL A 63 3.87 -0.91 -15.23
N ARG A 64 2.60 -0.71 -14.87
CA ARG A 64 1.81 -1.71 -14.15
C ARG A 64 0.87 -2.45 -15.11
N PHE A 65 0.91 -3.77 -15.09
CA PHE A 65 -0.02 -4.62 -15.83
C PHE A 65 -0.56 -5.73 -14.93
N ASN A 66 -1.87 -5.93 -14.90
CA ASN A 66 -2.52 -6.96 -14.08
C ASN A 66 -3.44 -7.79 -14.98
N ASP A 67 -3.06 -9.04 -15.25
CA ASP A 67 -3.92 -10.05 -15.88
C ASP A 67 -4.56 -10.92 -14.78
N PHE A 68 -5.24 -12.00 -15.17
CA PHE A 68 -5.71 -13.02 -14.26
C PHE A 68 -4.54 -13.68 -13.51
N TRP A 69 -4.45 -13.45 -12.20
CA TRP A 69 -3.38 -13.96 -11.33
C TRP A 69 -3.24 -15.48 -11.35
N GLY A 70 -4.34 -16.22 -11.53
CA GLY A 70 -4.32 -17.68 -11.67
C GLY A 70 -3.58 -18.20 -12.92
N ARG A 71 -3.05 -17.32 -13.78
CA ARG A 71 -2.10 -17.70 -14.84
C ARG A 71 -0.66 -17.82 -14.34
N TRP A 72 -0.32 -17.21 -13.22
CA TRP A 72 1.06 -17.00 -12.78
C TRP A 72 1.33 -17.43 -11.34
N THR A 73 0.31 -17.43 -10.47
CA THR A 73 0.46 -17.81 -9.06
C THR A 73 -0.60 -18.83 -8.65
N ASP A 74 -0.15 -19.86 -7.93
CA ASP A 74 -1.01 -20.87 -7.31
C ASP A 74 -1.39 -20.50 -5.87
N LEU A 75 -0.48 -19.81 -5.15
CA LEU A 75 -0.68 -19.42 -3.75
C LEU A 75 -1.45 -18.10 -3.62
N GLY A 76 -1.41 -17.24 -4.65
CA GLY A 76 -1.99 -15.91 -4.63
C GLY A 76 -1.15 -14.87 -3.88
N VAL A 77 0.03 -15.26 -3.37
CA VAL A 77 1.00 -14.35 -2.73
C VAL A 77 1.85 -13.68 -3.81
N HIS A 78 2.12 -12.39 -3.60
CA HIS A 78 3.13 -11.61 -4.32
C HIS A 78 4.02 -10.95 -3.26
N GLY A 79 5.17 -11.57 -3.03
CA GLY A 79 6.06 -11.32 -1.89
C GLY A 79 6.30 -12.58 -1.05
N ASP A 80 6.61 -12.40 0.22
CA ASP A 80 6.88 -13.53 1.12
C ASP A 80 6.28 -13.28 2.51
N ALA A 81 5.32 -14.12 2.90
CA ALA A 81 4.63 -14.02 4.19
C ALA A 81 5.35 -14.76 5.33
N THR A 82 6.37 -15.57 5.04
CA THR A 82 6.94 -16.52 6.00
C THR A 82 7.62 -15.86 7.20
N THR A 83 8.08 -14.61 7.05
CA THR A 83 8.73 -13.82 8.10
C THR A 83 7.75 -12.92 8.87
N ALA A 84 6.46 -12.98 8.56
CA ALA A 84 5.45 -12.13 9.17
C ALA A 84 5.29 -12.39 10.67
N THR A 85 5.11 -11.32 11.46
CA THR A 85 4.88 -11.43 12.90
C THR A 85 3.89 -10.38 13.39
N ALA A 86 3.17 -10.69 14.48
CA ALA A 86 2.26 -9.73 15.12
C ALA A 86 2.99 -8.46 15.63
N ALA A 87 4.26 -8.58 16.03
CA ALA A 87 5.06 -7.43 16.48
C ALA A 87 5.35 -6.44 15.34
N LYS A 88 5.69 -6.95 14.14
CA LYS A 88 5.79 -6.12 12.93
C LYS A 88 4.44 -5.48 12.58
N GLY A 89 3.35 -6.26 12.73
CA GLY A 89 1.99 -5.78 12.53
C GLY A 89 1.60 -4.63 13.44
N GLN A 90 2.00 -4.68 14.71
CA GLN A 90 1.80 -3.59 15.65
C GLN A 90 2.51 -2.31 15.19
N ALA A 91 3.78 -2.41 14.77
CA ALA A 91 4.53 -1.26 14.27
C ALA A 91 3.87 -0.63 13.03
N ILE A 92 3.36 -1.47 12.11
CA ILE A 92 2.58 -1.02 10.95
C ILE A 92 1.30 -0.30 11.40
N PHE A 93 0.54 -0.93 12.30
CA PHE A 93 -0.75 -0.42 12.77
C PHE A 93 -0.61 0.94 13.45
N GLU A 94 0.33 1.07 14.40
CA GLU A 94 0.57 2.31 15.14
C GLU A 94 0.97 3.45 14.19
N ALA A 95 1.88 3.19 13.25
CA ALA A 95 2.31 4.19 12.27
C ALA A 95 1.17 4.59 11.33
N ALA A 96 0.41 3.62 10.81
CA ALA A 96 -0.73 3.86 9.92
C ALA A 96 -1.82 4.68 10.61
N VAL A 97 -2.23 4.30 11.82
CA VAL A 97 -3.30 4.98 12.56
C VAL A 97 -2.87 6.39 12.96
N THR A 98 -1.65 6.55 13.48
CA THR A 98 -1.10 7.87 13.85
C THR A 98 -1.08 8.79 12.64
N GLY A 99 -0.50 8.31 11.52
CA GLY A 99 -0.43 9.09 10.29
C GLY A 99 -1.82 9.46 9.74
N LEU A 100 -2.80 8.55 9.79
CA LEU A 100 -4.17 8.85 9.35
C LEU A 100 -4.84 9.90 10.23
N VAL A 101 -4.68 9.82 11.55
CA VAL A 101 -5.20 10.82 12.48
C VAL A 101 -4.57 12.19 12.21
N ASP A 102 -3.26 12.23 11.96
CA ASP A 102 -2.55 13.48 11.69
C ASP A 102 -2.95 14.07 10.33
N VAL A 103 -3.17 13.24 9.29
CA VAL A 103 -3.75 13.69 8.01
C VAL A 103 -5.12 14.34 8.22
N VAL A 104 -5.99 13.73 9.02
CA VAL A 104 -7.31 14.30 9.30
C VAL A 104 -7.19 15.63 10.05
N ARG A 105 -6.32 15.71 11.06
CA ARG A 105 -6.07 16.93 11.82
C ARG A 105 -5.51 18.06 10.94
N GLU A 106 -4.55 17.73 10.07
CA GLU A 106 -3.98 18.68 9.11
C GLU A 106 -5.06 19.18 8.16
N TRP A 107 -5.84 18.26 7.57
CA TRP A 107 -6.88 18.63 6.61
C TRP A 107 -8.00 19.47 7.24
N GLN A 108 -8.34 19.21 8.51
CA GLN A 108 -9.29 20.05 9.26
C GLN A 108 -8.81 21.49 9.45
N GLN A 109 -7.50 21.73 9.45
CA GLN A 109 -6.91 23.07 9.60
C GLN A 109 -6.77 23.80 8.24
N TRP A 110 -6.94 23.11 7.12
CA TRP A 110 -6.82 23.74 5.80
C TRP A 110 -7.89 24.81 5.63
N PRO A 111 -7.51 26.05 5.25
CA PRO A 111 -8.47 27.10 5.03
C PRO A 111 -9.33 26.80 3.80
N ILE A 112 -10.63 27.07 3.89
CA ILE A 112 -11.50 27.09 2.72
C ILE A 112 -11.31 28.47 2.04
N ALA A 113 -10.30 28.57 1.18
CA ALA A 113 -10.01 29.79 0.43
C ALA A 113 -11.00 30.01 -0.72
N GLU A 114 -11.28 31.28 -1.05
CA GLU A 114 -12.03 31.59 -2.26
C GLU A 114 -11.26 31.12 -3.50
N ARG A 115 -12.00 30.58 -4.47
CA ARG A 115 -11.42 30.17 -5.75
C ARG A 115 -10.98 31.40 -6.53
N MET A 116 -9.68 31.50 -6.82
CA MET A 116 -9.14 32.58 -7.65
C MET A 116 -9.17 32.19 -9.13
N ASP A 117 -9.65 33.11 -9.98
CA ASP A 117 -9.49 33.01 -11.43
C ASP A 117 -8.11 33.55 -11.84
N GLN A 118 -7.24 32.65 -12.32
CA GLN A 118 -5.88 32.97 -12.79
C GLN A 118 -5.80 33.10 -14.32
N HIS A 119 -6.94 33.04 -15.03
CA HIS A 119 -6.96 33.19 -16.48
C HIS A 119 -6.69 34.64 -16.88
N ARG A 120 -5.86 34.84 -17.90
CA ARG A 120 -5.59 36.18 -18.49
C ARG A 120 -6.67 36.64 -19.47
N GLY A 121 -7.59 35.76 -19.86
CA GLY A 121 -8.66 36.02 -20.82
C GLY A 121 -9.96 35.37 -20.37
N ALA A 122 -11.05 35.67 -21.07
CA ALA A 122 -12.37 35.16 -20.72
C ALA A 122 -12.38 33.62 -20.68
N VAL A 123 -12.99 33.06 -19.63
CA VAL A 123 -13.22 31.62 -19.49
C VAL A 123 -14.00 31.13 -20.72
N GLN A 124 -13.51 30.07 -21.36
CA GLN A 124 -14.16 29.51 -22.55
C GLN A 124 -15.57 29.04 -22.20
N LYS A 125 -16.58 29.49 -22.96
CA LYS A 125 -18.02 29.26 -22.69
C LYS A 125 -18.42 27.77 -22.58
N GLY A 126 -17.58 26.85 -23.04
CA GLY A 126 -17.82 25.41 -23.02
C GLY A 126 -17.30 24.70 -21.77
N ILE A 127 -16.44 25.33 -20.96
CA ILE A 127 -15.90 24.69 -19.77
C ILE A 127 -16.78 25.03 -18.58
N ARG A 128 -17.44 24.01 -18.03
CA ARG A 128 -18.18 24.09 -16.77
C ARG A 128 -17.42 23.29 -15.73
N TRP A 129 -17.17 23.90 -14.57
CA TRP A 129 -16.55 23.29 -13.41
C TRP A 129 -17.59 23.20 -12.31
#